data_AF-A0A522V455-F1
#
_entry.id   AF-A0A522V455-F1
#
_cell.length_a   1.000
_cell.length_b   1.000
_cell.length_c   1.000
_cell.angle_alpha   90.00
_cell.angle_beta   90.00
_cell.angle_gamma   90.00
#
_symmetry.space_group_name_H-M   'P 1'
#
loop_
_entity.id
_entity.type
_entity.pdbx_description
1 polymer ?
#
loop_
_entity_poly.entity_id
_entity_poly.type
_entity_poly.pdbx_seq_one_letter_code
_entity_poly.pdbx_strand_id
1 'polypeptide(L)'
;MGLSGGKMRAVKVNDTLFKEAEKMSKAYGIKVDELIPAALRQGLFTLNERTVLELYRVRKITLQKAAEMLSIDIWEMIERIKNADLHIDYSAEELAEDLR
;
A
#
# COMPACT_ATOMS: atom_id res chain seq x y z
N MET A 1 -11.55 11.35 28.39
CA MET A 1 -11.59 11.64 26.94
C MET A 1 -11.83 10.32 26.23
N GLY A 2 -13.07 10.07 25.82
CA GLY A 2 -13.49 8.78 25.27
C GLY A 2 -12.91 8.57 23.87
N LEU A 3 -12.33 7.40 23.64
CA LEU A 3 -11.95 6.94 22.31
C LEU A 3 -13.20 6.94 21.42
N SER A 4 -13.16 7.75 20.37
CA SER A 4 -14.14 7.74 19.27
C SER A 4 -14.40 6.31 18.81
N GLY A 5 -15.66 5.89 18.84
CA GLY A 5 -16.09 4.51 18.65
C GLY A 5 -15.85 4.00 17.23
N GLY A 6 -14.74 3.29 17.02
CA GLY A 6 -14.58 2.41 15.87
C GLY A 6 -15.56 1.25 15.94
N LYS A 7 -16.21 0.90 14.83
CA LYS A 7 -17.07 -0.30 14.77
C LYS A 7 -16.20 -1.55 14.94
N MET A 8 -16.50 -2.38 15.93
CA MET A 8 -15.83 -3.67 16.12
C MET A 8 -16.10 -4.58 14.92
N ARG A 9 -15.03 -5.08 14.30
CA ARG A 9 -15.06 -6.08 13.22
C ARG A 9 -14.13 -7.22 13.62
N ALA A 10 -14.59 -8.46 13.46
CA ALA A 10 -13.79 -9.65 13.76
C ALA A 10 -13.34 -10.33 12.47
N VAL A 11 -12.07 -10.70 12.40
CA VAL A 11 -11.48 -11.51 11.31
C VAL A 11 -10.83 -12.72 11.94
N LYS A 12 -11.09 -13.92 11.41
CA LYS A 12 -10.47 -15.15 11.89
C LYS A 12 -9.04 -15.22 11.37
N VAL A 13 -8.09 -15.40 12.27
CA VAL A 13 -6.68 -15.64 11.95
C VAL A 13 -6.26 -17.02 12.47
N ASN A 14 -5.21 -17.59 11.89
CA ASN A 14 -4.63 -18.82 12.43
C ASN A 14 -3.82 -18.53 13.71
N ASP A 15 -3.64 -19.55 14.52
CA ASP A 15 -2.97 -19.44 15.82
C ASP A 15 -1.50 -19.03 15.69
N THR A 16 -0.81 -19.49 14.64
CA THR A 16 0.58 -19.14 14.36
C THR A 16 0.78 -17.63 14.17
N LEU A 17 -0.05 -17.01 13.33
CA LEU A 17 0.00 -15.58 13.04
C LEU A 17 -0.31 -14.74 14.28
N PHE A 18 -1.31 -15.15 15.07
CA PHE A 18 -1.65 -14.45 16.30
C PHE A 18 -0.51 -14.50 17.31
N LYS A 19 0.12 -15.67 17.49
CA LYS A 19 1.29 -15.85 18.36
C LYS A 19 2.49 -15.02 17.93
N GLU A 20 2.70 -14.85 16.62
CA GLU A 20 3.74 -13.94 16.11
C GLU A 20 3.46 -12.50 16.50
N ALA A 21 2.21 -12.03 16.35
CA ALA A 21 1.81 -10.70 16.78
C ALA A 21 1.99 -10.49 18.29
N GLU A 22 1.67 -11.48 19.13
CA GLU A 22 1.92 -11.41 20.58
C GLU A 22 3.41 -11.32 20.92
N LYS A 23 4.27 -12.07 20.22
CA LYS A 23 5.72 -12.01 20.41
C LYS A 23 6.26 -10.62 20.06
N MET A 24 5.84 -10.07 18.92
CA MET A 24 6.23 -8.72 18.49
C MET A 24 5.71 -7.65 19.46
N SER A 25 4.47 -7.79 19.93
CA SER A 25 3.87 -6.92 20.94
C SER A 25 4.74 -6.84 22.19
N LYS A 26 5.21 -7.98 22.71
CA LYS A 26 6.11 -8.04 23.87
C LYS A 26 7.47 -7.42 23.58
N ALA A 27 8.04 -7.68 22.40
CA ALA A 27 9.36 -7.16 22.02
C ALA A 27 9.38 -5.63 21.87
N TYR A 28 8.31 -5.05 21.31
CA TYR A 28 8.22 -3.62 21.03
C TYR A 28 7.49 -2.80 22.10
N GLY A 29 6.87 -3.46 23.09
CA GLY A 29 6.07 -2.79 24.12
C GLY A 29 4.77 -2.15 23.58
N ILE A 30 4.28 -2.60 22.43
CA ILE A 30 3.06 -2.11 21.76
C ILE A 30 1.96 -3.14 21.98
N LYS A 31 0.73 -2.72 22.27
CA LYS A 31 -0.38 -3.67 22.48
C LYS A 31 -0.79 -4.36 21.17
N VAL A 32 -1.29 -5.59 21.26
CA VAL A 32 -1.72 -6.38 20.10
C VAL A 32 -2.85 -5.71 19.31
N ASP A 33 -3.78 -5.04 20.00
CA ASP A 33 -4.91 -4.29 19.41
C ASP A 33 -4.48 -3.01 18.69
N GLU A 34 -3.27 -2.51 18.94
CA GLU A 34 -2.65 -1.41 18.19
C GLU A 34 -1.75 -1.94 17.06
N LEU A 35 -0.98 -2.99 17.34
CA LEU A 35 -0.02 -3.61 16.43
C LEU A 35 -0.72 -4.26 15.22
N ILE A 36 -1.77 -5.03 15.43
CA ILE A 36 -2.46 -5.76 14.35
C ILE A 36 -3.06 -4.78 13.34
N PRO A 37 -3.82 -3.73 13.71
CA PRO A 37 -4.32 -2.76 12.75
C PRO A 37 -3.22 -2.02 11.98
N ALA A 38 -2.10 -1.69 12.64
CA ALA A 38 -0.96 -1.06 11.98
C ALA A 38 -0.34 -2.00 10.92
N ALA A 39 -0.09 -3.26 11.29
CA ALA A 39 0.43 -4.27 10.38
C ALA A 39 -0.53 -4.55 9.21
N LEU A 40 -1.83 -4.64 9.48
CA LEU A 40 -2.85 -4.81 8.44
C LEU A 40 -2.90 -3.62 7.48
N ARG A 41 -2.82 -2.38 7.99
CA ARG A 41 -2.78 -1.18 7.15
C ARG A 41 -1.58 -1.21 6.21
N GLN A 42 -0.40 -1.54 6.73
CA GLN A 42 0.81 -1.69 5.94
C GLN A 42 0.67 -2.80 4.90
N GLY A 43 0.16 -3.98 5.32
CA GLY A 43 -0.03 -5.12 4.44
C GLY A 43 -1.02 -4.83 3.30
N LEU A 44 -2.13 -4.16 3.59
CA LEU A 44 -3.12 -3.74 2.60
C LEU A 44 -2.54 -2.73 1.61
N PHE A 45 -1.76 -1.77 2.11
CA PHE A 45 -1.07 -0.81 1.26
C PHE A 45 -0.10 -1.49 0.29
N THR A 46 0.79 -2.35 0.82
CA THR A 46 1.76 -3.10 0.01
C THR A 46 1.07 -4.05 -0.98
N LEU A 47 -0.04 -4.68 -0.59
CA LEU A 47 -0.81 -5.54 -1.49
C LEU A 47 -1.44 -4.73 -2.64
N ASN A 48 -2.00 -3.56 -2.33
CA ASN A 48 -2.58 -2.66 -3.32
C ASN A 48 -1.50 -2.17 -4.30
N GLU A 49 -0.37 -1.70 -3.78
CA GLU A 49 0.78 -1.25 -4.57
C GLU A 49 1.27 -2.33 -5.54
N ARG A 50 1.50 -3.55 -5.07
CA ARG A 50 1.91 -4.67 -5.93
C ARG A 50 0.90 -4.96 -7.02
N THR A 51 -0.39 -4.90 -6.70
CA THR A 51 -1.47 -5.14 -7.68
C THR A 51 -1.48 -4.07 -8.76
N VAL A 52 -1.37 -2.80 -8.36
CA VAL A 52 -1.33 -1.66 -9.28
C VAL A 52 -0.10 -1.73 -10.19
N LEU A 53 1.09 -1.98 -9.62
CA LEU A 53 2.32 -2.11 -10.39
C LEU A 53 2.26 -3.27 -11.40
N GLU A 54 1.66 -4.40 -11.02
CA GLU A 54 1.46 -5.53 -11.93
C GLU A 54 0.51 -5.17 -13.07
N LEU A 55 -0.61 -4.53 -12.78
CA LEU A 55 -1.55 -4.06 -13.81
C LEU A 55 -0.89 -3.09 -14.78
N TYR A 56 -0.05 -2.19 -14.29
CA TYR A 56 0.74 -1.30 -15.13
C TYR A 56 1.74 -2.07 -15.99
N ARG A 57 2.51 -3.00 -15.38
CA ARG A 57 3.50 -3.85 -16.06
C ARG A 57 2.90 -4.64 -17.23
N VAL A 58 1.70 -5.20 -17.04
CA VAL A 58 0.98 -5.95 -18.10
C VAL A 58 0.15 -5.05 -19.02
N ARG A 59 0.37 -3.72 -18.98
CA ARG A 59 -0.29 -2.70 -19.79
C ARG A 59 -1.83 -2.72 -19.71
N LYS A 60 -2.38 -3.05 -18.54
CA LYS A 60 -3.83 -3.02 -18.27
C LYS A 60 -4.33 -1.67 -17.81
N ILE A 61 -3.44 -0.84 -17.27
CA ILE A 61 -3.72 0.53 -16.82
C ILE A 61 -2.57 1.45 -17.23
N THR A 62 -2.85 2.74 -17.41
CA THR A 62 -1.85 3.77 -17.71
C THR A 62 -1.09 4.20 -16.45
N LEU A 63 0.01 4.95 -16.62
CA LEU A 63 0.75 5.56 -15.50
C LEU A 63 -0.16 6.44 -14.63
N GLN A 64 -0.94 7.32 -15.28
CA GLN A 64 -1.90 8.19 -14.60
C GLN A 64 -2.93 7.37 -13.81
N LYS A 65 -3.46 6.29 -14.40
CA LYS A 65 -4.44 5.46 -13.70
C LYS A 65 -3.84 4.74 -12.49
N ALA A 66 -2.58 4.33 -12.59
CA ALA A 66 -1.85 3.74 -11.49
C ALA A 66 -1.63 4.75 -10.34
N ALA A 67 -1.26 5.99 -10.66
CA ALA A 67 -1.12 7.07 -9.68
C ALA A 67 -2.43 7.37 -8.96
N GLU A 68 -3.55 7.46 -9.70
CA GLU A 68 -4.90 7.61 -9.13
C GLU A 68 -5.25 6.47 -8.15
N MET A 69 -5.00 5.21 -8.54
CA MET A 69 -5.33 4.03 -7.74
C MET A 69 -4.52 3.95 -6.43
N LEU A 70 -3.33 4.56 -6.40
CA LEU A 70 -2.51 4.69 -5.21
C LEU A 70 -2.70 6.02 -4.48
N SER A 71 -3.50 6.94 -5.05
CA SER A 71 -3.74 8.28 -4.53
C SER A 71 -2.44 9.07 -4.31
N ILE A 72 -1.51 8.93 -5.26
CA ILE A 72 -0.23 9.63 -5.32
C ILE A 72 -0.17 10.46 -6.60
N ASP A 73 0.79 11.38 -6.68
CA ASP A 73 1.05 12.10 -7.91
C ASP A 73 1.86 11.26 -8.92
N ILE A 74 1.97 11.77 -10.14
CA ILE A 74 2.66 11.10 -11.24
C ILE A 74 4.16 10.93 -10.95
N TRP A 75 4.80 11.89 -10.29
CA TRP A 75 6.23 11.81 -9.95
C TRP A 75 6.50 10.69 -8.95
N GLU A 76 5.69 10.60 -7.90
CA GLU A 76 5.79 9.53 -6.91
C GLU A 76 5.52 8.16 -7.57
N MET A 77 4.59 8.09 -8.53
CA MET A 77 4.35 6.86 -9.30
C MET A 77 5.58 6.46 -10.14
N ILE A 78 6.24 7.43 -10.80
CA ILE A 78 7.47 7.20 -11.57
C ILE A 78 8.59 6.65 -10.66
N GLU A 79 8.77 7.23 -9.46
CA GLU A 79 9.75 6.72 -8.50
C GLU A 79 9.46 5.27 -8.10
N ARG A 80 8.19 4.92 -7.86
CA ARG A 80 7.78 3.55 -7.54
C ARG A 80 8.05 2.56 -8.67
N ILE A 81 7.79 2.94 -9.91
CA ILE A 81 8.08 2.12 -11.11
C ILE A 81 9.58 1.89 -11.23
N LYS A 82 10.39 2.94 -11.04
CA LYS A 82 11.85 2.85 -11.07
C LYS A 82 12.39 1.94 -9.97
N ASN A 83 11.88 2.08 -8.75
CA ASN A 83 12.28 1.23 -7.62
C ASN A 83 11.86 -0.24 -7.80
N ALA A 84 10.81 -0.48 -8.59
CA ALA A 84 10.33 -1.81 -8.95
C ALA A 84 11.02 -2.39 -10.22
N ASP A 85 11.99 -1.68 -10.80
CA ASP A 85 12.69 -2.04 -12.05
C ASP A 85 11.74 -2.32 -13.23
N LEU A 86 10.66 -1.54 -13.30
CA LEU A 86 9.65 -1.63 -14.36
C LEU A 86 9.92 -0.61 -15.46
N HIS A 87 9.60 -0.96 -16.71
CA HIS A 87 9.70 -0.02 -17.83
C HIS A 87 8.66 1.10 -17.68
N ILE A 88 9.12 2.35 -17.79
CA ILE A 88 8.25 3.52 -17.81
C ILE A 88 7.72 3.68 -19.24
N ASP A 89 6.47 3.26 -19.45
CA ASP A 89 5.66 3.55 -20.64
C ASP A 89 5.03 4.95 -20.44
N TYR A 90 5.87 5.98 -20.57
CA TYR A 90 5.50 7.41 -20.48
C TYR A 90 6.39 8.21 -21.42
N SER A 91 5.76 8.89 -22.38
CA SER A 91 6.42 9.62 -23.46
C SER A 91 6.79 11.05 -23.07
N ALA A 92 7.70 11.64 -23.85
CA ALA A 92 8.08 13.05 -23.66
C ALA A 92 6.91 14.00 -24.01
N GLU A 93 6.05 13.62 -24.95
CA GLU A 93 4.82 14.37 -25.26
C GLU A 93 3.84 14.36 -24.07
N GLU A 94 3.60 13.20 -23.44
CA GLU A 94 2.73 13.09 -22.24
C GLU A 94 3.28 13.91 -21.07
N LEU A 95 4.60 13.89 -20.84
CA LEU A 95 5.23 14.74 -19.83
C LEU A 95 5.02 16.23 -20.11
N ALA A 96 5.11 16.64 -21.38
CA ALA A 96 4.93 18.03 -21.78
C ALA A 96 3.48 18.51 -21.62
N GLU A 97 2.49 17.63 -21.77
CA GLU A 97 1.08 17.92 -21.48
C GLU A 97 0.82 18.09 -19.98
N ASP A 98 1.39 17.23 -19.13
CA ASP A 98 1.21 17.31 -17.68
C ASP A 98 1.91 18.52 -17.01
N LEU A 99 2.96 19.07 -17.65
CA LEU A 99 3.70 20.25 -17.17
C LEU A 99 3.11 21.60 -17.63
N ARG A 100 2.05 21.58 -18.44
CA ARG A 100 1.47 22.77 -19.07
C ARG A 100 0.34 23.39 -18.26
#